data_AF-A0A1Q7Y906-F1
#
_entry.id   AF-A0A1Q7Y906-F1
#
_cell.length_a   1.000
_cell.length_b   1.000
_cell.length_c   1.000
_cell.angle_alpha   90.00
_cell.angle_beta   90.00
_cell.angle_gamma   90.00
#
_symmetry.space_group_name_H-M   'P 1'
#
loop_
_entity.id
_entity.type
_entity.pdbx_description
1 polymer ?
#
loop_
_entity_poly.entity_id
_entity_poly.type
_entity_poly.pdbx_seq_one_letter_code
_entity_poly.pdbx_strand_id
1 'polypeptide(L)'
;MVFGLSSIRRWTVTLLVGASLLLGTMASAQFRRNGPPYGRAYGYYSHNQRRAYKNYRKSLRRNLRFHQQDEREAFRYRMRQEHRYYGNNGAWRNERHAERIALRGHQRAEREGLREDLRNNRRRPH
;
A
#
# COMPACT_ATOMS: atom_id res chain seq x y z
N MET A 1 -50.82 44.01 -39.02
CA MET A 1 -49.50 44.22 -38.36
C MET A 1 -48.55 43.14 -38.88
N VAL A 2 -47.71 43.49 -39.87
CA VAL A 2 -46.76 42.55 -40.47
C VAL A 2 -45.50 42.54 -39.60
N PHE A 3 -45.40 41.60 -38.67
CA PHE A 3 -44.16 41.36 -37.94
C PHE A 3 -43.14 40.80 -38.94
N GLY A 4 -42.23 41.66 -39.40
CA GLY A 4 -41.22 41.32 -40.39
C GLY A 4 -40.37 40.13 -39.93
N LEU A 5 -40.22 39.14 -40.81
CA LEU A 5 -39.38 37.95 -40.61
C LEU A 5 -37.94 38.26 -40.14
N SER A 6 -37.46 39.48 -40.37
CA SER A 6 -36.17 39.99 -39.91
C SER A 6 -36.07 40.14 -38.39
N SER A 7 -37.18 40.41 -37.71
CA SER A 7 -37.20 40.56 -36.25
C SER A 7 -37.07 39.20 -35.58
N ILE A 8 -37.79 38.18 -36.05
CA ILE A 8 -37.75 36.81 -35.53
C ILE A 8 -36.32 36.24 -35.58
N ARG A 9 -35.58 36.48 -36.68
CA ARG A 9 -34.18 36.05 -36.81
C ARG A 9 -33.24 36.70 -35.78
N ARG A 10 -33.48 37.95 -35.39
CA ARG A 10 -32.67 38.64 -34.37
C ARG A 10 -32.91 38.04 -32.98
N TRP A 11 -34.16 37.72 -32.65
CA TRP A 11 -34.53 37.08 -31.38
C TRP A 11 -33.98 35.65 -31.25
N THR A 12 -33.94 34.88 -32.34
CA THR A 12 -33.35 33.54 -32.30
C THR A 12 -31.83 33.56 -32.11
N VAL A 13 -31.15 34.54 -32.70
CA VAL A 13 -29.69 34.67 -32.55
C VAL A 13 -29.32 35.12 -31.13
N THR A 14 -30.05 36.07 -30.55
CA THR A 14 -29.81 36.49 -29.15
C THR A 14 -30.10 35.38 -28.16
N LEU A 15 -31.14 34.57 -28.39
CA LEU A 15 -31.43 33.38 -27.58
C LEU A 15 -30.32 32.33 -27.66
N LEU A 16 -29.79 32.05 -28.86
CA LEU A 16 -28.70 31.10 -29.04
C LEU A 16 -27.40 31.56 -28.37
N VAL A 17 -27.07 32.84 -28.50
CA VAL A 17 -25.88 33.44 -27.86
C VAL A 17 -26.04 33.44 -26.33
N GLY A 18 -27.22 33.78 -25.81
CA GLY A 18 -27.52 33.72 -24.38
C GLY A 18 -27.44 32.31 -23.81
N ALA A 19 -27.99 31.31 -24.53
CA ALA A 19 -27.96 29.91 -24.12
C ALA A 19 -26.53 29.34 -24.10
N SER A 20 -25.71 29.68 -25.09
CA SER A 20 -24.31 29.23 -25.16
C SER A 20 -23.43 29.87 -24.08
N LEU A 21 -23.66 31.14 -23.73
CA LEU A 21 -23.01 31.80 -22.58
C LEU A 21 -23.40 31.17 -21.23
N LEU A 22 -24.68 30.85 -21.04
CA LEU A 22 -25.15 30.16 -19.83
C LEU A 22 -24.58 28.74 -19.71
N LEU A 23 -24.55 27.98 -20.81
CA LEU A 23 -23.93 26.66 -20.85
C LEU A 23 -22.42 26.72 -20.58
N GLY A 24 -21.70 27.70 -21.14
CA GLY A 24 -20.27 27.88 -20.92
C GLY A 24 -19.91 28.24 -19.48
N THR A 25 -20.72 29.08 -18.83
CA THR A 25 -20.53 29.46 -17.42
C THR A 25 -20.90 28.33 -16.45
N MET A 26 -21.92 27.54 -16.75
CA MET A 26 -22.28 26.36 -15.93
C MET A 26 -21.27 25.22 -16.08
N ALA A 27 -20.79 24.96 -17.30
CA ALA A 27 -19.76 23.95 -17.54
C ALA A 27 -18.45 24.30 -16.82
N SER A 28 -18.00 25.56 -16.91
CA SER A 28 -16.79 26.01 -16.22
C SER A 28 -16.92 25.97 -14.68
N ALA A 29 -18.10 26.26 -14.13
CA ALA A 29 -18.39 26.11 -12.71
C ALA A 29 -18.37 24.64 -12.25
N GLN A 30 -18.91 23.71 -13.04
CA GLN A 30 -18.87 22.27 -12.74
C GLN A 30 -17.46 21.68 -12.82
N PHE A 31 -16.63 22.11 -13.78
CA PHE A 31 -15.23 21.68 -13.87
C PHE A 31 -14.39 22.12 -12.67
N ARG A 32 -14.63 23.33 -12.14
CA ARG A 32 -13.96 23.81 -10.91
C ARG A 32 -14.39 23.06 -9.65
N ARG A 33 -15.66 22.62 -9.57
CA ARG A 33 -16.22 22.00 -8.35
C ARG A 33 -15.97 20.49 -8.26
N ASN A 34 -15.98 19.79 -9.40
CA ASN A 34 -15.90 18.32 -9.41
C ASN A 34 -14.56 17.76 -9.92
N GLY A 35 -13.71 18.59 -10.53
CA GLY A 35 -12.53 18.12 -11.25
C GLY A 35 -12.90 17.22 -12.43
N PRO A 36 -11.97 16.93 -13.35
CA PRO A 36 -12.24 15.97 -14.41
C PRO A 36 -12.66 14.62 -13.81
N PRO A 37 -13.72 13.95 -14.31
CA PRO A 37 -14.18 12.67 -13.77
C PRO A 37 -13.07 11.61 -13.78
N TYR A 38 -12.13 11.75 -14.71
CA TYR A 38 -10.92 10.94 -14.82
C TYR A 38 -10.01 11.06 -13.59
N GLY A 39 -9.87 12.24 -12.99
CA GLY A 39 -8.97 12.47 -11.85
C GLY A 39 -9.37 11.71 -10.58
N ARG A 40 -10.69 11.52 -10.36
CA ARG A 40 -11.20 10.70 -9.24
C ARG A 40 -10.99 9.21 -9.47
N ALA A 41 -11.16 8.71 -10.69
CA ALA A 41 -10.94 7.31 -11.02
C ALA A 41 -9.45 6.92 -10.84
N TYR A 42 -8.52 7.74 -11.34
CA TYR A 42 -7.08 7.54 -11.14
C TYR A 42 -6.67 7.63 -9.66
N GLY A 43 -7.28 8.53 -8.89
CA GLY A 43 -7.07 8.63 -7.44
C GLY A 43 -7.52 7.38 -6.69
N TYR A 44 -8.68 6.81 -7.03
CA TYR A 44 -9.23 5.62 -6.38
C TYR A 44 -8.41 4.36 -6.71
N TYR A 45 -7.99 4.21 -7.97
CA TYR A 45 -7.14 3.11 -8.41
C TYR A 45 -5.78 3.13 -7.71
N SER A 46 -5.12 4.29 -7.63
CA SER A 46 -3.84 4.42 -6.92
C SER A 46 -3.97 4.20 -5.40
N HIS A 47 -5.12 4.58 -4.80
CA HIS A 47 -5.39 4.35 -3.39
C HIS A 47 -5.54 2.86 -3.07
N ASN A 48 -6.26 2.11 -3.91
CA ASN A 48 -6.47 0.67 -3.73
C ASN A 48 -5.16 -0.11 -3.89
N GLN A 49 -4.34 0.22 -4.89
CA GLN A 49 -3.02 -0.39 -5.05
C GLN A 49 -2.10 -0.10 -3.86
N ARG A 50 -2.09 1.14 -3.35
CA ARG A 50 -1.29 1.51 -2.17
C ARG A 50 -1.72 0.77 -0.92
N ARG A 51 -3.04 0.56 -0.74
CA ARG A 51 -3.60 -0.18 0.40
C ARG A 51 -3.27 -1.67 0.30
N ALA A 52 -3.40 -2.27 -0.88
CA ALA A 52 -3.00 -3.66 -1.13
C ALA A 52 -1.52 -3.89 -0.82
N TYR A 53 -0.64 -3.01 -1.31
CA TYR A 53 0.80 -3.08 -1.03
C TYR A 53 1.11 -2.94 0.47
N LYS A 54 0.41 -2.06 1.19
CA LYS A 54 0.56 -1.92 2.65
C LYS A 54 0.15 -3.20 3.38
N ASN A 55 -0.95 -3.82 2.98
CA ASN A 55 -1.43 -5.08 3.55
C ASN A 55 -0.45 -6.23 3.28
N TYR A 56 0.08 -6.33 2.07
CA TYR A 56 1.12 -7.30 1.70
C TYR A 56 2.39 -7.15 2.55
N ARG A 57 2.89 -5.92 2.74
CA ARG A 57 4.03 -5.68 3.64
C ARG A 57 3.74 -6.10 5.08
N LYS A 58 2.50 -5.92 5.54
CA LYS A 58 2.08 -6.30 6.89
C LYS A 58 2.02 -7.82 7.03
N SER A 59 1.48 -8.55 6.05
CA SER A 59 1.42 -10.02 6.09
C SER A 59 2.81 -10.64 6.08
N LEU A 60 3.71 -10.19 5.19
CA LEU A 60 5.10 -10.67 5.16
C LEU A 60 5.82 -10.51 6.52
N ARG A 61 5.70 -9.33 7.13
CA ARG A 61 6.29 -9.08 8.46
C ARG A 61 5.67 -9.95 9.54
N ARG A 62 4.39 -10.28 9.43
CA ARG A 62 3.69 -11.15 10.38
C ARG A 62 4.15 -12.60 10.23
N ASN A 63 4.26 -13.09 9.00
CA ASN A 63 4.77 -14.44 8.71
C ASN A 63 6.21 -14.60 9.21
N LEU A 64 7.07 -13.62 8.96
CA LEU A 64 8.44 -13.65 9.49
C LEU A 64 8.45 -13.70 11.03
N ARG A 65 7.56 -12.95 11.70
CA ARG A 65 7.47 -13.00 13.17
C ARG A 65 7.03 -14.37 13.69
N PHE A 66 6.05 -15.00 13.04
CA PHE A 66 5.61 -16.34 13.42
C PHE A 66 6.72 -17.36 13.21
N HIS A 67 7.38 -17.34 12.05
CA HIS A 67 8.52 -18.20 11.79
C HIS A 67 9.61 -18.06 12.87
N GLN A 68 10.00 -16.83 13.20
CA GLN A 68 10.98 -16.57 14.25
C GLN A 68 10.52 -16.95 15.66
N GLN A 69 9.21 -17.02 15.91
CA GLN A 69 8.66 -17.53 17.17
C GLN A 69 8.79 -19.05 17.21
N ASP A 70 8.41 -19.73 16.14
CA ASP A 70 8.50 -21.19 16.01
C ASP A 70 9.94 -21.67 16.18
N GLU A 71 10.91 -21.02 15.55
CA GLU A 71 12.34 -21.31 15.74
C GLU A 71 12.78 -21.18 17.21
N ARG A 72 12.30 -20.15 17.90
CA ARG A 72 12.64 -19.93 19.32
C ARG A 72 12.00 -20.98 20.21
N GLU A 73 10.79 -21.41 19.89
CA GLU A 73 10.11 -22.47 20.62
C GLU A 73 10.80 -23.81 20.40
N ALA A 74 11.16 -24.14 19.16
CA ALA A 74 11.97 -25.31 18.83
C ALA A 74 13.31 -25.30 19.56
N PHE A 75 14.01 -24.16 19.56
CA PHE A 75 15.26 -23.99 20.30
C PHE A 75 15.05 -24.18 21.82
N ARG A 76 14.03 -23.55 22.41
CA ARG A 76 13.71 -23.72 23.84
C ARG A 76 13.36 -25.17 24.17
N TYR A 77 12.61 -25.84 23.31
CA TYR A 77 12.27 -27.24 23.48
C TYR A 77 13.53 -28.12 23.48
N ARG A 78 14.41 -27.93 22.50
CA ARG A 78 15.70 -28.64 22.45
C ARG A 78 16.54 -28.39 23.72
N MET A 79 16.65 -27.13 24.14
CA MET A 79 17.39 -26.76 25.35
C MET A 79 16.83 -27.39 26.62
N ARG A 80 15.51 -27.53 26.73
CA ARG A 80 14.86 -28.24 27.84
C ARG A 80 15.16 -29.73 27.80
N GLN A 81 15.13 -30.34 26.61
CA GLN A 81 15.45 -31.77 26.45
C GLN A 81 16.91 -32.05 26.78
N GLU A 82 17.84 -31.26 26.25
CA GLU A 82 19.26 -31.35 26.60
C GLU A 82 19.49 -31.20 28.12
N HIS A 83 18.79 -30.25 28.76
CA HIS A 83 18.90 -30.09 30.21
C HIS A 83 18.34 -31.30 30.99
N ARG A 84 17.32 -32.00 30.47
CA ARG A 84 16.81 -33.24 31.08
C ARG A 84 17.81 -34.38 30.96
N TYR A 85 18.46 -34.52 29.80
CA TYR A 85 19.41 -35.62 29.56
C TYR A 85 20.80 -35.38 30.17
N TYR A 86 21.34 -34.17 30.03
CA TYR A 86 22.72 -33.85 30.41
C TYR A 86 22.81 -32.95 31.67
N GLY A 87 21.67 -32.54 32.23
CA GLY A 87 21.64 -31.72 33.45
C GLY A 87 22.28 -30.34 33.29
N ASN A 88 22.89 -29.84 34.37
CA ASN A 88 23.60 -28.56 34.40
C ASN A 88 25.09 -28.73 34.06
N ASN A 89 25.39 -29.42 32.96
CA ASN A 89 26.78 -29.62 32.54
C ASN A 89 27.39 -28.29 32.04
N GLY A 90 28.52 -27.90 32.63
CA GLY A 90 29.23 -26.65 32.35
C GLY A 90 29.85 -26.60 30.95
N ALA A 91 30.29 -27.75 30.42
CA ALA A 91 30.92 -27.85 29.10
C ALA A 91 30.00 -27.29 27.99
N TRP A 92 28.71 -27.54 28.11
CA TRP A 92 27.69 -27.14 27.14
C TRP A 92 27.21 -25.68 27.32
N ARG A 93 27.71 -24.92 28.30
CA ARG A 93 27.29 -23.52 28.48
C ARG A 93 27.73 -22.64 27.32
N ASN A 94 28.98 -22.81 26.88
CA ASN A 94 29.55 -22.03 25.79
C ASN A 94 28.87 -22.37 24.46
N GLU A 95 28.62 -23.65 24.21
CA GLU A 95 27.90 -24.11 23.02
C GLU A 95 26.47 -23.56 22.99
N ARG A 96 25.71 -23.70 24.09
CA ARG A 96 24.36 -23.12 24.22
C ARG A 96 24.33 -21.60 24.03
N HIS A 97 25.39 -20.91 24.42
CA HIS A 97 25.55 -19.48 24.18
C HIS A 97 25.81 -19.19 22.69
N ALA A 98 26.71 -19.93 22.06
CA ALA A 98 27.02 -19.83 20.64
C ALA A 98 25.79 -20.10 19.77
N GLU A 99 25.01 -21.13 20.08
CA GLU A 99 23.77 -21.45 19.36
C GLU A 99 22.72 -20.35 19.50
N ARG A 100 22.59 -19.75 20.68
CA ARG A 100 21.69 -18.61 20.89
C ARG A 100 22.12 -17.40 20.07
N ILE A 101 23.43 -17.16 19.95
CA ILE A 101 23.98 -16.10 19.09
C ILE A 101 23.72 -16.43 17.63
N ALA A 102 23.97 -17.66 17.18
CA ALA A 102 23.73 -18.12 15.83
C ALA A 102 22.25 -17.94 15.43
N LEU A 103 21.31 -18.35 16.29
CA LEU A 103 19.88 -18.14 16.07
C LEU A 103 19.54 -16.65 15.96
N ARG A 104 20.10 -15.79 16.81
CA ARG A 104 19.90 -14.34 16.71
C ARG A 104 20.49 -13.76 15.43
N GLY A 105 21.63 -14.28 14.98
CA GLY A 105 22.27 -13.92 13.71
C GLY A 105 21.38 -14.27 12.52
N HIS A 106 20.89 -15.51 12.47
CA HIS A 106 19.95 -15.99 11.47
C HIS A 106 18.71 -15.08 11.39
N GLN A 107 18.05 -14.83 12.54
CA GLN A 107 16.86 -13.99 12.60
C GLN A 107 17.11 -12.51 12.20
N ARG A 108 18.34 -12.02 12.32
CA ARG A 108 18.73 -10.69 11.82
C ARG A 108 18.89 -10.71 10.31
N ALA A 109 19.59 -11.72 9.78
CA ALA A 109 19.78 -11.89 8.34
C ALA A 109 18.43 -12.00 7.60
N GLU A 110 17.47 -12.77 8.12
CA GLU A 110 16.13 -12.85 7.52
C GLU A 110 15.38 -11.51 7.50
N ARG A 111 15.54 -10.71 8.57
CA ARG A 111 14.92 -9.38 8.65
C ARG A 111 15.56 -8.41 7.66
N GLU A 112 16.86 -8.53 7.46
CA GLU A 112 17.62 -7.74 6.49
C GLU A 112 17.24 -8.13 5.06
N GLY A 113 17.19 -9.43 4.75
CA GLY A 113 16.70 -9.94 3.47
C GLY A 113 15.29 -9.46 3.16
N LEU A 114 14.36 -9.58 4.11
CA LEU A 114 13.00 -9.05 3.92
C LEU A 114 12.99 -7.52 3.71
N ARG A 115 13.86 -6.77 4.39
CA ARG A 115 13.96 -5.32 4.20
C ARG A 115 14.46 -4.97 2.80
N GLU A 116 15.44 -5.72 2.29
CA GLU A 116 15.99 -5.56 0.95
C GLU A 116 14.96 -5.90 -0.12
N ASP A 117 14.25 -7.02 0.02
CA ASP A 117 13.17 -7.42 -0.90
C ASP A 117 12.08 -6.35 -0.96
N LEU A 118 11.67 -5.83 0.19
CA LEU A 118 10.68 -4.75 0.26
C LEU A 118 11.20 -3.42 -0.32
N ARG A 119 12.51 -3.20 -0.31
CA ARG A 119 13.14 -2.02 -0.93
C ARG A 119 13.23 -2.18 -2.44
N ASN A 120 13.59 -3.37 -2.91
CA ASN A 120 13.68 -3.72 -4.32
C ASN A 120 12.31 -3.70 -5.00
N ASN A 121 11.28 -4.28 -4.37
CA ASN A 121 9.90 -4.20 -4.86
C ASN A 121 9.32 -2.78 -4.88
N ARG A 122 9.87 -1.84 -4.09
CA ARG A 122 9.48 -0.42 -4.18
C ARG A 122 10.11 0.29 -5.38
N ARG A 123 11.26 -0.20 -5.87
CA ARG A 123 12.04 0.43 -6.95
C ARG A 123 11.67 -0.07 -8.34
N ARG A 124 10.98 -1.21 -8.45
CA ARG A 124 10.44 -1.73 -9.70
C ARG A 124 8.93 -1.47 -9.75
N PRO A 125 8.48 -0.31 -10.27
CA PRO A 125 7.07 -0.16 -10.61
C PRO A 125 6.77 -1.14 -11.76
N HIS A 126 5.82 -2.05 -11.54
CA HIS A 126 5.17 -2.83 -12.60
C HIS A 126 4.18 -1.94 -13.36
#